data_AF-A0A0Q0S5U9-F1
#
_entry.id   AF-A0A0Q0S5U9-F1
#
_cell.length_a   1.000
_cell.length_b   1.000
_cell.length_c   1.000
_cell.angle_alpha   90.00
_cell.angle_beta   90.00
_cell.angle_gamma   90.00
#
_symmetry.space_group_name_H-M   'P 1'
#
loop_
_entity.id
_entity.type
_entity.pdbx_description
1 polymer ?
#
loop_
_entity_poly.entity_id
_entity_poly.type
_entity_poly.pdbx_seq_one_letter_code
_entity_poly.pdbx_strand_id
1 'polypeptide(L)'
;MKQEILLQIQKLGGNINNIKGNSLQEDLESIEFKHPLYPDDFADELYGVDEFYKNNLPLYVASKKAFYNNLLDHFFSDHEIPYGQAFFRNFLFTPFKKGSEDFDELDGLVEESEIREVVTGGDLEFMCICYSYGFPDQYFICLTDPNPENPTVYGTDHEVFFQEIENEGTLEDFFKRFLTKDKFLEIVENYIENLKTDK
;
A
#
# COMPACT_ATOMS: atom_id res chain seq x y z
N MET A 1 6.32 14.64 -9.39
CA MET A 1 6.34 13.99 -8.07
C MET A 1 7.65 14.29 -7.35
N LYS A 2 7.61 14.69 -6.08
CA LYS A 2 8.82 15.11 -5.35
C LYS A 2 9.80 13.97 -5.11
N GLN A 3 11.08 14.31 -5.01
CA GLN A 3 12.17 13.35 -4.95
C GLN A 3 12.14 12.48 -3.68
N GLU A 4 11.67 13.01 -2.56
CA GLU A 4 11.58 12.28 -1.29
C GLU A 4 10.64 11.07 -1.39
N ILE A 5 9.54 11.20 -2.12
CA ILE A 5 8.59 10.11 -2.37
C ILE A 5 9.26 9.03 -3.22
N LEU A 6 9.94 9.43 -4.30
CA LEU A 6 10.64 8.52 -5.20
C LEU A 6 11.72 7.71 -4.46
N LEU A 7 12.50 8.38 -3.61
CA LEU A 7 13.51 7.74 -2.78
C LEU A 7 12.87 6.79 -1.76
N GLN A 8 11.71 7.14 -1.19
CA GLN A 8 11.00 6.28 -0.26
C GLN A 8 10.47 5.03 -0.96
N ILE A 9 9.84 5.16 -2.13
CA ILE A 9 9.38 4.03 -2.95
C ILE A 9 10.54 3.06 -3.24
N GLN A 10 11.70 3.58 -3.66
CA GLN A 10 12.88 2.74 -3.89
C GLN A 10 13.37 2.02 -2.63
N LYS A 11 13.38 2.69 -1.47
CA LYS A 11 13.74 2.07 -0.18
C LYS A 11 12.77 0.95 0.21
N LEU A 12 11.50 1.10 -0.14
CA LEU A 12 10.48 0.08 0.04
C LEU A 12 10.57 -1.06 -0.98
N GLY A 13 11.48 -0.99 -1.96
CA GLY A 13 11.66 -2.03 -2.99
C GLY A 13 10.85 -1.80 -4.26
N GLY A 14 10.22 -0.63 -4.40
CA GLY A 14 9.49 -0.23 -5.60
C GLY A 14 10.40 0.17 -6.75
N ASN A 15 9.93 -0.06 -7.97
CA ASN A 15 10.56 0.34 -9.21
C ASN A 15 9.97 1.67 -9.69
N ILE A 16 10.85 2.63 -9.95
CA ILE A 16 10.50 3.98 -10.44
C ILE A 16 11.17 4.33 -11.78
N ASN A 17 11.80 3.35 -12.45
CA ASN A 17 12.64 3.61 -13.62
C ASN A 17 11.87 4.22 -14.81
N ASN A 18 10.55 4.07 -14.82
CA ASN A 18 9.69 4.54 -15.90
C ASN A 18 9.08 5.93 -15.65
N ILE A 19 9.30 6.52 -14.47
CA ILE A 19 8.78 7.85 -14.10
C ILE A 19 9.49 8.93 -14.92
N LYS A 20 8.70 9.84 -15.49
CA LYS A 20 9.19 10.88 -16.41
C LYS A 20 8.88 12.31 -15.96
N GLY A 21 7.94 12.50 -15.04
CA GLY A 21 7.50 13.82 -14.59
C GLY A 21 6.59 14.53 -15.61
N ASN A 22 5.93 13.78 -16.49
CA ASN A 22 5.03 14.35 -17.51
C ASN A 22 3.68 14.76 -16.92
N SER A 23 3.10 13.91 -16.08
CA SER A 23 1.84 14.13 -15.37
C SER A 23 1.79 13.28 -14.11
N LEU A 24 0.94 13.67 -13.15
CA LEU A 24 0.73 12.89 -11.93
C LEU A 24 0.24 11.48 -12.24
N GLN A 25 -0.70 11.34 -13.18
CA GLN A 25 -1.22 10.05 -13.60
C GLN A 25 -0.12 9.14 -14.17
N GLU A 26 0.65 9.63 -15.16
CA GLU A 26 1.71 8.83 -15.79
C GLU A 26 2.78 8.42 -14.77
N ASP A 27 3.11 9.30 -13.83
CA ASP A 27 4.07 8.99 -12.78
C ASP A 27 3.54 7.91 -11.82
N LEU A 28 2.26 7.97 -11.41
CA LEU A 28 1.63 6.97 -10.56
C LEU A 28 1.50 5.60 -11.24
N GLU A 29 1.09 5.58 -12.52
CA GLU A 29 1.00 4.38 -13.35
C GLU A 29 2.36 3.68 -13.52
N SER A 30 3.44 4.46 -13.51
CA SER A 30 4.81 3.98 -13.72
C SER A 30 5.45 3.35 -12.47
N ILE A 31 4.83 3.48 -11.30
CA ILE A 31 5.31 2.86 -10.05
C ILE A 31 4.92 1.39 -10.03
N GLU A 32 5.89 0.51 -9.78
CA GLU A 32 5.66 -0.93 -9.68
C GLU A 32 6.24 -1.49 -8.38
N PHE A 33 5.47 -2.32 -7.68
CA PHE A 33 5.96 -3.18 -6.61
C PHE A 33 5.71 -4.65 -6.97
N LYS A 34 6.75 -5.48 -6.84
CA LYS A 34 6.67 -6.94 -7.09
C LYS A 34 6.34 -7.76 -5.86
N HIS A 35 5.98 -7.08 -4.79
CA HIS A 35 5.69 -7.64 -3.49
C HIS A 35 4.77 -6.67 -2.76
N PRO A 36 4.05 -7.14 -1.73
CA PRO A 36 3.24 -6.25 -0.92
C PRO A 36 4.08 -5.33 -0.03
N LEU A 37 3.41 -4.35 0.57
CA LEU A 37 3.95 -3.38 1.50
C LEU A 37 3.42 -3.69 2.91
N TYR A 38 4.32 -3.80 3.88
CA TYR A 38 3.95 -4.07 5.27
C TYR A 38 3.90 -2.77 6.06
N PRO A 39 2.76 -2.40 6.66
CA PRO A 39 2.64 -1.20 7.48
C PRO A 39 3.46 -1.33 8.78
N ASP A 40 3.68 -0.21 9.47
CA ASP A 40 4.48 -0.13 10.69
C ASP A 40 3.81 -0.80 11.89
N ASP A 41 2.48 -0.78 11.92
CA ASP A 41 1.64 -1.54 12.87
C ASP A 41 1.68 -3.06 12.67
N PHE A 42 2.32 -3.59 11.61
CA PHE A 42 2.61 -5.03 11.48
C PHE A 42 3.37 -5.58 12.69
N ALA A 43 4.13 -4.73 13.39
CA ALA A 43 4.82 -5.10 14.62
C ALA A 43 3.88 -5.47 15.77
N ASP A 44 2.64 -4.97 15.76
CA ASP A 44 1.64 -5.23 16.80
C ASP A 44 1.09 -6.65 16.65
N GLU A 45 0.88 -7.09 15.42
CA GLU A 45 0.36 -8.41 15.08
C GLU A 45 1.12 -9.03 13.89
N LEU A 46 2.12 -9.86 14.22
CA LEU A 46 3.01 -10.52 13.27
C LEU A 46 2.34 -11.71 12.57
N TYR A 47 1.26 -11.43 11.84
CA TYR A 47 0.47 -12.43 11.13
C TYR A 47 1.33 -13.30 10.22
N GLY A 48 1.10 -14.61 10.27
CA GLY A 48 1.81 -15.60 9.46
C GLY A 48 3.23 -15.93 9.90
N VAL A 49 3.93 -15.05 10.63
CA VAL A 49 5.31 -15.30 11.11
C VAL A 49 5.35 -16.57 11.97
N ASP A 50 4.30 -16.74 12.76
CA ASP A 50 4.22 -17.79 13.74
C ASP A 50 4.10 -19.19 13.13
N GLU A 51 3.26 -19.28 12.10
CA GLU A 51 3.06 -20.44 11.26
C GLU A 51 4.29 -20.71 10.38
N PHE A 52 4.84 -19.67 9.76
CA PHE A 52 6.04 -19.78 8.92
C PHE A 52 7.22 -20.37 9.71
N TYR A 53 7.45 -19.87 10.92
CA TYR A 53 8.48 -20.39 11.81
C TYR A 53 8.28 -21.87 12.14
N LYS A 54 7.06 -22.28 12.53
CA LYS A 54 6.74 -23.68 12.86
C LYS A 54 6.99 -24.61 11.67
N ASN A 55 6.56 -24.18 10.47
CA ASN A 55 6.71 -24.96 9.24
C ASN A 55 8.17 -25.05 8.75
N ASN A 56 9.01 -24.09 9.13
CA ASN A 56 10.42 -24.00 8.72
C ASN A 56 11.41 -24.21 9.87
N LEU A 57 10.96 -24.77 11.00
CA LEU A 57 11.80 -25.01 12.18
C LEU A 57 13.07 -25.83 11.87
N PRO A 58 13.03 -26.91 11.03
CA PRO A 58 14.25 -27.63 10.66
C PRO A 58 15.28 -26.73 9.96
N LEU A 59 14.84 -25.81 9.09
CA LEU A 59 15.71 -24.87 8.39
C LEU A 59 16.29 -23.84 9.36
N TYR A 60 15.48 -23.35 10.30
CA TYR A 60 15.93 -22.44 11.35
C TYR A 60 17.05 -23.05 12.20
N VAL A 61 16.89 -24.30 12.65
CA VAL A 61 17.90 -25.02 13.43
C VAL A 61 19.17 -25.30 12.61
N ALA A 62 19.03 -25.65 11.34
CA ALA A 62 20.16 -25.96 10.48
C ALA A 62 20.95 -24.72 10.04
N SER A 63 20.28 -23.62 9.73
CA SER A 63 20.89 -22.37 9.28
C SER A 63 19.93 -21.19 9.40
N LYS A 64 20.12 -20.37 10.45
CA LYS A 64 19.35 -19.14 10.66
C LYS A 64 19.39 -18.21 9.45
N LYS A 65 20.56 -18.04 8.82
CA LYS A 65 20.70 -17.21 7.61
C LYS A 65 19.81 -17.70 6.47
N ALA A 66 19.78 -19.02 6.22
CA ALA A 66 18.94 -19.57 5.17
C ALA A 66 17.45 -19.44 5.51
N PHE A 67 17.09 -19.60 6.78
CA PHE A 67 15.73 -19.40 7.26
C PHE A 67 15.25 -17.96 7.04
N TYR A 68 16.02 -16.95 7.46
CA TYR A 68 15.60 -15.55 7.33
C TYR A 68 15.58 -15.08 5.87
N ASN A 69 16.48 -15.59 5.02
CA ASN A 69 16.37 -15.38 3.58
C ASN A 69 15.07 -15.97 3.02
N ASN A 70 14.75 -17.22 3.37
CA ASN A 70 13.51 -17.87 2.94
C ASN A 70 12.25 -17.16 3.47
N LEU A 71 12.34 -16.60 4.68
CA LEU A 71 11.28 -15.79 5.28
C LEU A 71 11.04 -14.52 4.46
N LEU A 72 12.10 -13.77 4.15
CA LEU A 72 11.98 -12.58 3.31
C LEU A 72 11.45 -12.93 1.91
N ASP A 73 11.92 -14.02 1.30
CA ASP A 73 11.41 -14.46 0.00
C ASP A 73 9.93 -14.82 0.06
N HIS A 74 9.45 -15.39 1.17
CA HIS A 74 8.02 -15.70 1.37
C HIS A 74 7.18 -14.43 1.49
N PHE A 75 7.46 -13.58 2.48
CA PHE A 75 6.67 -12.38 2.78
C PHE A 75 6.81 -11.29 1.72
N PHE A 76 7.93 -11.22 1.00
CA PHE A 76 8.15 -10.26 -0.07
C PHE A 76 8.14 -10.91 -1.46
N SER A 77 7.29 -11.92 -1.65
CA SER A 77 6.92 -12.44 -2.97
C SER A 77 5.57 -11.86 -3.43
N ASP A 78 5.26 -12.05 -4.71
CA ASP A 78 3.96 -11.72 -5.27
C ASP A 78 2.94 -12.80 -4.87
N HIS A 79 2.21 -12.55 -3.79
CA HIS A 79 1.19 -13.46 -3.23
C HIS A 79 0.01 -12.66 -2.68
N GLU A 80 -1.12 -13.30 -2.42
CA GLU A 80 -2.32 -12.66 -1.84
C GLU A 80 -2.65 -13.14 -0.42
N ILE A 81 -1.81 -13.96 0.21
CA ILE A 81 -2.03 -14.49 1.57
C ILE A 81 -2.15 -13.35 2.60
N PRO A 82 -3.21 -13.27 3.43
CA PRO A 82 -3.48 -12.12 4.28
C PRO A 82 -2.62 -12.13 5.56
N TYR A 83 -1.54 -11.37 5.56
CA TYR A 83 -0.63 -11.10 6.68
C TYR A 83 -0.68 -9.65 7.18
N GLY A 84 -1.75 -8.91 6.86
CA GLY A 84 -1.90 -7.48 7.25
C GLY A 84 -1.16 -6.49 6.33
N GLN A 85 -0.74 -6.93 5.15
CA GLN A 85 -0.06 -6.10 4.17
C GLN A 85 -1.01 -5.37 3.22
N ALA A 86 -0.50 -4.30 2.61
CA ALA A 86 -1.15 -3.57 1.54
C ALA A 86 -0.53 -3.89 0.18
N PHE A 87 -1.32 -3.82 -0.89
CA PHE A 87 -0.92 -4.17 -2.24
C PHE A 87 -0.95 -2.93 -3.13
N PHE A 88 0.23 -2.48 -3.54
CA PHE A 88 0.31 -1.42 -4.54
C PHE A 88 -0.14 -1.99 -5.90
N ARG A 89 -1.34 -1.60 -6.30
CA ARG A 89 -1.98 -1.94 -7.58
C ARG A 89 -2.65 -0.67 -8.06
N ASN A 90 -2.06 -0.08 -9.09
CA ASN A 90 -2.50 1.21 -9.56
C ASN A 90 -3.51 1.02 -10.72
N PHE A 91 -4.62 1.75 -10.67
CA PHE A 91 -5.56 1.82 -11.79
C PHE A 91 -6.32 3.15 -11.78
N LEU A 92 -6.73 3.59 -12.96
CA LEU A 92 -7.53 4.79 -13.13
C LEU A 92 -8.96 4.51 -12.62
N PHE A 93 -9.50 5.43 -11.84
CA PHE A 93 -10.84 5.35 -11.26
C PHE A 93 -11.58 6.68 -11.50
N THR A 94 -12.65 6.63 -12.30
CA THR A 94 -13.29 7.80 -12.91
C THR A 94 -14.81 7.80 -12.75
N PRO A 95 -15.33 7.80 -11.52
CA PRO A 95 -16.75 7.60 -11.22
C PRO A 95 -17.66 8.73 -11.74
N PHE A 96 -17.11 9.90 -12.06
CA PHE A 96 -17.88 11.06 -12.57
C PHE A 96 -17.66 11.34 -14.06
N LYS A 97 -16.90 10.48 -14.75
CA LYS A 97 -16.57 10.67 -16.17
C LYS A 97 -17.56 9.91 -17.04
N LYS A 98 -18.56 10.60 -17.59
CA LYS A 98 -19.59 9.99 -18.46
C LYS A 98 -18.98 9.07 -19.54
N GLY A 99 -19.43 7.83 -19.57
CA GLY A 99 -18.98 6.80 -20.51
C GLY A 99 -17.69 6.08 -20.11
N SER A 100 -17.19 6.27 -18.89
CA SER A 100 -16.24 5.34 -18.26
C SER A 100 -16.98 4.14 -17.66
N GLU A 101 -16.25 3.05 -17.44
CA GLU A 101 -16.78 1.86 -16.77
C GLU A 101 -17.21 2.18 -15.34
N ASP A 102 -16.37 2.93 -14.59
CA ASP A 102 -16.67 3.33 -13.21
C ASP A 102 -17.94 4.19 -13.10
N PHE A 103 -18.14 5.11 -14.06
CA PHE A 103 -19.34 5.95 -14.09
C PHE A 103 -20.61 5.11 -14.27
N ASP A 104 -20.58 4.15 -15.19
CA ASP A 104 -21.75 3.32 -15.47
C ASP A 104 -22.06 2.36 -14.29
N GLU A 105 -21.03 1.87 -13.58
CA GLU A 105 -21.19 0.99 -12.41
C GLU A 105 -21.68 1.74 -11.16
N LEU A 106 -21.24 2.98 -10.97
CA LEU A 106 -21.47 3.76 -9.74
C LEU A 106 -22.54 4.85 -9.89
N ASP A 107 -23.21 4.95 -11.05
CA ASP A 107 -24.25 5.96 -11.29
C ASP A 107 -25.37 5.90 -10.23
N GLY A 108 -25.52 6.98 -9.47
CA GLY A 108 -26.49 7.09 -8.38
C GLY A 108 -26.14 6.35 -7.09
N LEU A 109 -24.94 5.77 -7.00
CA LEU A 109 -24.41 5.15 -5.76
C LEU A 109 -23.45 6.09 -5.01
N VAL A 110 -22.81 7.00 -5.74
CA VAL A 110 -21.82 7.94 -5.21
C VAL A 110 -22.24 9.37 -5.53
N GLU A 111 -22.28 10.22 -4.51
CA GLU A 111 -22.69 11.62 -4.63
C GLU A 111 -21.46 12.55 -4.65
N GLU A 112 -21.31 13.33 -5.72
CA GLU A 112 -20.18 14.28 -5.85
C GLU A 112 -20.11 15.23 -4.66
N SER A 113 -21.25 15.70 -4.13
CA SER A 113 -21.26 16.63 -3.01
C SER A 113 -20.64 16.06 -1.73
N GLU A 114 -20.80 14.76 -1.47
CA GLU A 114 -20.25 14.10 -0.28
C GLU A 114 -18.72 13.99 -0.39
N ILE A 115 -18.23 13.57 -1.56
CA ILE A 115 -16.79 13.51 -1.84
C ILE A 115 -16.12 14.88 -1.70
N ARG A 116 -16.79 15.94 -2.15
CA ARG A 116 -16.29 17.31 -2.09
C ARG A 116 -16.13 17.84 -0.67
N GLU A 117 -16.72 17.20 0.34
CA GLU A 117 -16.51 17.57 1.74
C GLU A 117 -15.09 17.24 2.22
N VAL A 118 -14.44 16.26 1.58
CA VAL A 118 -13.14 15.72 2.01
C VAL A 118 -12.06 15.88 0.93
N VAL A 119 -12.42 15.65 -0.33
CA VAL A 119 -11.46 15.62 -1.46
C VAL A 119 -11.22 17.02 -2.01
N THR A 120 -9.94 17.34 -2.18
CA THR A 120 -9.49 18.56 -2.85
C THR A 120 -9.07 18.23 -4.29
N GLY A 121 -9.35 19.15 -5.21
CA GLY A 121 -9.09 18.99 -6.64
C GLY A 121 -10.20 19.57 -7.50
N GLY A 122 -9.91 19.77 -8.79
CA GLY A 122 -10.87 20.20 -9.79
C GLY A 122 -11.77 19.05 -10.23
N ASP A 123 -11.32 18.27 -11.20
CA ASP A 123 -12.04 17.11 -11.70
C ASP A 123 -11.83 15.90 -10.75
N LEU A 124 -12.92 15.26 -10.34
CA LEU A 124 -12.92 14.05 -9.49
C LEU A 124 -12.58 12.79 -10.31
N GLU A 125 -11.43 12.85 -10.96
CA GLU A 125 -10.78 11.69 -11.57
C GLU A 125 -9.65 11.25 -10.62
N PHE A 126 -9.59 9.97 -10.33
CA PHE A 126 -8.71 9.43 -9.31
C PHE A 126 -7.79 8.36 -9.87
N MET A 127 -6.67 8.18 -9.20
CA MET A 127 -5.86 6.97 -9.30
C MET A 127 -6.06 6.18 -8.01
N CYS A 128 -6.57 4.95 -8.10
CA CYS A 128 -6.38 4.00 -7.02
C CYS A 128 -4.91 3.59 -7.03
N ILE A 129 -4.25 3.59 -5.87
CA ILE A 129 -2.81 3.28 -5.77
C ILE A 129 -2.55 2.00 -4.96
N CYS A 130 -3.45 1.65 -4.06
CA CYS A 130 -3.23 0.58 -3.11
C CYS A 130 -4.57 0.01 -2.62
N TYR A 131 -4.59 -1.28 -2.30
CA TYR A 131 -5.67 -1.88 -1.52
C TYR A 131 -5.11 -2.71 -0.36
N SER A 132 -5.92 -2.94 0.67
CA SER A 132 -5.59 -3.77 1.84
C SER A 132 -6.76 -4.70 2.18
N TYR A 133 -6.64 -5.48 3.26
CA TYR A 133 -7.72 -6.35 3.75
C TYR A 133 -8.47 -5.81 4.98
N GLY A 134 -8.14 -4.61 5.44
CA GLY A 134 -8.79 -3.96 6.58
C GLY A 134 -9.17 -2.53 6.24
N PHE A 135 -10.07 -1.93 7.01
CA PHE A 135 -10.46 -0.54 6.79
C PHE A 135 -9.31 0.43 7.13
N PRO A 136 -9.03 1.44 6.28
CA PRO A 136 -9.52 1.58 4.90
C PRO A 136 -8.84 0.58 3.96
N ASP A 137 -9.62 -0.02 3.05
CA ASP A 137 -9.14 -1.10 2.19
C ASP A 137 -8.82 -0.65 0.76
N GLN A 138 -9.13 0.60 0.39
CA GLN A 138 -8.69 1.21 -0.86
C GLN A 138 -8.16 2.62 -0.66
N TYR A 139 -7.12 2.96 -1.42
CA TYR A 139 -6.44 4.25 -1.31
C TYR A 139 -6.38 4.94 -2.68
N PHE A 140 -6.84 6.19 -2.71
CA PHE A 140 -7.00 6.99 -3.92
C PHE A 140 -6.22 8.30 -3.86
N ILE A 141 -5.85 8.81 -5.03
CA ILE A 141 -5.31 10.15 -5.23
C ILE A 141 -6.16 10.86 -6.27
N CYS A 142 -6.61 12.07 -5.99
CA CYS A 142 -7.26 12.92 -6.99
C CYS A 142 -6.20 13.42 -8.00
N LEU A 143 -6.39 13.17 -9.29
CA LEU A 143 -5.43 13.53 -10.34
C LEU A 143 -5.28 15.05 -10.52
N THR A 144 -6.27 15.81 -10.04
CA THR A 144 -6.29 17.27 -10.05
C THR A 144 -5.99 17.89 -8.68
N ASP A 145 -5.37 17.13 -7.78
CA ASP A 145 -4.92 17.62 -6.48
C ASP A 145 -4.12 18.94 -6.61
N PRO A 146 -4.37 19.95 -5.77
CA PRO A 146 -3.70 21.25 -5.85
C PRO A 146 -2.18 21.19 -5.63
N ASN A 147 -1.67 20.08 -5.09
CA ASN A 147 -0.25 19.81 -4.85
C ASN A 147 0.21 18.53 -5.56
N PRO A 148 0.32 18.53 -6.90
CA PRO A 148 0.63 17.32 -7.68
C PRO A 148 2.02 16.72 -7.38
N GLU A 149 2.93 17.48 -6.76
CA GLU A 149 4.24 16.98 -6.36
C GLU A 149 4.20 16.13 -5.08
N ASN A 150 3.17 16.30 -4.26
CA ASN A 150 2.93 15.54 -3.04
C ASN A 150 1.43 15.53 -2.72
N PRO A 151 0.62 14.83 -3.53
CA PRO A 151 -0.82 14.91 -3.46
C PRO A 151 -1.35 14.29 -2.17
N THR A 152 -2.59 14.61 -1.81
CA THR A 152 -3.30 13.95 -0.72
C THR A 152 -3.71 12.54 -1.13
N VAL A 153 -3.55 11.60 -0.20
CA VAL A 153 -4.09 10.24 -0.30
C VAL A 153 -5.40 10.20 0.47
N TYR A 154 -6.39 9.50 -0.09
CA TYR A 154 -7.69 9.31 0.52
C TYR A 154 -7.95 7.82 0.71
N GLY A 155 -8.40 7.43 1.91
CA GLY A 155 -8.78 6.07 2.24
C GLY A 155 -10.29 5.91 2.16
N THR A 156 -10.77 4.77 1.67
CA THR A 156 -12.20 4.43 1.70
C THR A 156 -12.37 2.92 1.78
N ASP A 157 -13.61 2.51 2.09
CA ASP A 157 -14.05 1.12 2.05
C ASP A 157 -14.64 0.82 0.66
N HIS A 158 -14.17 -0.24 0.02
CA HIS A 158 -14.67 -0.70 -1.27
C HIS A 158 -16.12 -1.22 -1.23
N GLU A 159 -16.70 -1.54 -0.07
CA GLU A 159 -18.10 -1.97 0.02
C GLU A 159 -19.07 -0.79 -0.06
N VAL A 160 -18.65 0.39 0.38
CA VAL A 160 -19.50 1.60 0.43
C VAL A 160 -18.92 2.78 -0.34
N PHE A 161 -17.86 2.56 -1.14
CA PHE A 161 -17.18 3.47 -2.06
C PHE A 161 -17.51 4.96 -1.84
N PHE A 162 -16.61 5.69 -1.19
CA PHE A 162 -16.69 7.14 -0.99
C PHE A 162 -17.82 7.67 -0.10
N GLN A 163 -18.71 6.81 0.42
CA GLN A 163 -19.61 7.19 1.54
C GLN A 163 -18.83 7.39 2.84
N GLU A 164 -17.73 6.64 3.01
CA GLU A 164 -16.77 6.78 4.08
C GLU A 164 -15.39 7.04 3.47
N ILE A 165 -15.09 8.32 3.22
CA ILE A 165 -13.78 8.76 2.71
C ILE A 165 -13.03 9.56 3.77
N GLU A 166 -11.78 9.16 4.02
CA GLU A 166 -10.90 9.81 4.99
C GLU A 166 -9.67 10.40 4.31
N ASN A 167 -9.16 11.48 4.89
CA ASN A 167 -7.91 12.10 4.46
C ASN A 167 -6.74 11.38 5.15
N GLU A 168 -5.95 10.66 4.36
CA GLU A 168 -4.78 9.91 4.83
C GLU A 168 -3.52 10.78 4.88
N GLY A 169 -3.61 12.09 4.72
CA GLY A 169 -2.46 12.98 4.63
C GLY A 169 -1.80 12.91 3.25
N THR A 170 -0.49 13.21 3.19
CA THR A 170 0.21 13.34 1.89
C THR A 170 0.75 12.01 1.40
N LEU A 171 1.01 11.89 0.09
CA LEU A 171 1.63 10.70 -0.51
C LEU A 171 2.98 10.35 0.13
N GLU A 172 3.75 11.35 0.54
CA GLU A 172 4.97 11.12 1.33
C GLU A 172 4.68 10.45 2.67
N ASP A 173 3.67 10.93 3.40
CA ASP A 173 3.31 10.41 4.72
C ASP A 173 2.67 9.02 4.61
N PHE A 174 1.93 8.76 3.53
CA PHE A 174 1.43 7.44 3.18
C PHE A 174 2.59 6.43 3.03
N PHE A 175 3.58 6.72 2.19
CA PHE A 175 4.71 5.79 2.02
C PHE A 175 5.63 5.66 3.24
N LYS A 176 5.63 6.64 4.15
CA LYS A 176 6.41 6.57 5.41
C LYS A 176 5.87 5.54 6.40
N ARG A 177 4.60 5.15 6.28
CA ARG A 177 3.98 4.14 7.16
C ARG A 177 4.47 2.73 6.88
N PHE A 178 5.08 2.48 5.72
CA PHE A 178 5.51 1.13 5.38
C PHE A 178 6.95 0.85 5.85
N LEU A 179 7.16 -0.39 6.26
CA LEU A 179 8.44 -0.93 6.67
C LEU A 179 9.33 -1.22 5.45
N THR A 180 10.62 -0.92 5.58
CA THR A 180 11.63 -1.48 4.68
C THR A 180 11.83 -2.97 4.97
N LYS A 181 12.34 -3.74 4.01
CA LYS A 181 12.69 -5.16 4.21
C LYS A 181 13.61 -5.38 5.42
N ASP A 182 14.58 -4.50 5.62
CA ASP A 182 15.50 -4.57 6.75
C ASP A 182 14.78 -4.34 8.09
N LYS A 183 13.87 -3.36 8.16
CA LYS A 183 13.14 -3.07 9.38
C LYS A 183 12.12 -4.17 9.72
N PHE A 184 11.45 -4.69 8.69
CA PHE A 184 10.60 -5.86 8.81
C PHE A 184 11.38 -7.05 9.39
N LEU A 185 12.56 -7.35 8.81
CA LEU A 185 13.40 -8.44 9.28
C LEU A 185 13.82 -8.24 10.75
N GLU A 186 14.26 -7.04 11.12
CA GLU A 186 14.64 -6.71 12.50
C GLU A 186 13.52 -7.01 13.50
N ILE A 187 12.28 -6.63 13.18
CA ILE A 187 11.10 -6.88 14.02
C ILE A 187 10.85 -8.38 14.15
N VAL A 188 10.86 -9.11 13.04
CA VAL A 188 10.59 -10.56 13.00
C VAL A 188 11.70 -11.35 13.71
N GLU A 189 12.97 -11.00 13.50
CA GLU A 189 14.11 -11.57 14.20
C GLU A 189 13.96 -11.37 15.71
N ASN A 190 13.69 -10.14 16.15
CA ASN A 190 13.50 -9.85 17.57
C ASN A 190 12.34 -10.66 18.17
N TYR A 191 11.23 -10.78 17.44
CA TYR A 191 10.10 -11.59 17.87
C TYR A 191 10.47 -13.07 18.03
N ILE A 192 11.05 -13.69 16.99
CA ILE A 192 11.41 -15.11 17.01
C ILE A 192 12.47 -15.40 18.07
N GLU A 193 13.48 -14.54 18.21
CA GLU A 193 14.65 -14.79 19.04
C GLU A 193 14.45 -14.45 20.51
N ASN A 194 13.60 -13.46 20.83
CA ASN A 194 13.49 -12.91 22.20
C ASN A 194 12.08 -12.96 22.81
N LEU A 195 11.02 -13.02 21.99
CA LEU A 195 9.63 -12.97 22.47
C LEU A 195 8.94 -14.33 22.36
N LYS A 196 9.18 -15.05 21.27
CA LYS A 196 8.61 -16.37 20.98
C LYS A 196 9.47 -17.52 21.51
N THR A 197 10.76 -17.30 21.73
CA THR A 197 11.60 -18.27 22.44
C THR A 197 11.07 -18.42 23.86
N ASP A 198 10.29 -19.48 24.05
CA ASP A 198 9.94 -20.02 25.36
C ASP A 198 11.19 -20.00 26.26
N LYS A 199 11.10 -19.20 27.31
CA LYS A 199 11.41 -19.73 28.64
C LYS A 199 10.45 -20.86 28.97
#